data_AF-A0A847Z6A4-F1
#
_entry.id   AF-A0A847Z6A4-F1
#
_cell.length_a   1.000
_cell.length_b   1.000
_cell.length_c   1.000
_cell.angle_alpha   90.00
_cell.angle_beta   90.00
_cell.angle_gamma   90.00
#
_symmetry.space_group_name_H-M   'P 1'
#
loop_
_entity.id
_entity.type
_entity.pdbx_description
1 polymer ?
#
loop_
_entity_poly.entity_id
_entity_poly.type
_entity_poly.pdbx_seq_one_letter_code
_entity_poly.pdbx_strand_id
1 'polypeptide(L)'
;MNKKNKVSVKILGSDYSFLTNTNDTIKIEDTVKYLEYILTETKKKNPYISNYVTLILTCMNLSEEILETQKAFLTMQKKLVNAPVPAAPVQSNKEEPANADTVRISRSEADIKKLEQYQEEIKRLSEEVNRANAIIAGYKTRLTEVRSENEKMKHEYELIEEKLLESQIELVKLRKKIIQE
;
A
#
# COMPACT_ATOMS: atom_id res chain seq x y z
N MET A 1 -30.71 9.99 -2.47
CA MET A 1 -30.12 8.76 -1.92
C MET A 1 -29.61 7.92 -3.08
N ASN A 2 -28.30 7.76 -3.24
CA ASN A 2 -27.76 6.88 -4.29
C ASN A 2 -28.02 5.42 -3.90
N LYS A 3 -28.75 4.69 -4.77
CA LYS A 3 -29.07 3.28 -4.60
C LYS A 3 -27.75 2.50 -4.64
N LYS A 4 -27.36 1.87 -3.53
CA LYS A 4 -26.19 0.98 -3.50
C LYS A 4 -26.62 -0.40 -3.99
N ASN A 5 -25.88 -0.95 -4.95
CA ASN A 5 -26.12 -2.29 -5.45
C ASN A 5 -25.33 -3.29 -4.60
N LYS A 6 -25.96 -4.40 -4.22
CA LYS A 6 -25.30 -5.52 -3.54
C LYS A 6 -24.75 -6.47 -4.59
N VAL A 7 -23.45 -6.71 -4.55
CA VAL A 7 -22.77 -7.68 -5.42
C VAL A 7 -22.31 -8.84 -4.56
N SER A 8 -22.58 -10.06 -5.01
CA SER A 8 -22.13 -11.29 -4.37
C SER A 8 -21.08 -11.96 -5.25
N VAL A 9 -19.96 -12.34 -4.65
CA VAL A 9 -18.80 -12.91 -5.35
C VAL A 9 -18.29 -14.11 -4.59
N LYS A 10 -17.70 -15.07 -5.31
CA LYS A 10 -17.01 -16.20 -4.70
C LYS A 10 -15.52 -15.96 -4.80
N ILE A 11 -14.80 -16.14 -3.70
CA ILE A 11 -13.34 -15.99 -3.65
C ILE A 11 -12.79 -17.16 -2.84
N LEU A 12 -11.94 -17.97 -3.45
CA LEU A 12 -11.32 -19.16 -2.82
C LEU A 12 -12.38 -20.10 -2.21
N GLY A 13 -13.50 -20.25 -2.89
CA GLY A 13 -14.61 -21.12 -2.48
C GLY A 13 -15.52 -20.54 -1.39
N SER A 14 -15.24 -19.34 -0.88
CA SER A 14 -16.08 -18.65 0.11
C SER A 14 -16.93 -17.56 -0.56
N ASP A 15 -18.18 -17.44 -0.15
CA ASP A 15 -19.11 -16.43 -0.69
C ASP A 15 -19.00 -15.12 0.10
N TYR A 16 -18.71 -14.03 -0.61
CA TYR A 16 -18.63 -12.67 -0.08
C TYR A 16 -19.70 -11.80 -0.71
N SER A 17 -20.18 -10.79 0.01
CA SER A 17 -21.06 -9.78 -0.56
C SER A 17 -20.70 -8.39 -0.08
N PHE A 18 -20.70 -7.43 -1.00
CA PHE A 18 -20.37 -6.05 -0.70
C PHE A 18 -21.28 -5.07 -1.43
N LEU A 19 -21.39 -3.86 -0.89
CA LEU A 19 -22.19 -2.79 -1.46
C LEU A 19 -21.30 -1.90 -2.32
N THR A 20 -21.70 -1.70 -3.57
CA THR A 20 -21.01 -0.81 -4.50
C THR A 20 -21.91 0.35 -4.92
N ASN A 21 -21.30 1.52 -5.12
CA ASN A 21 -21.97 2.68 -5.72
C ASN A 21 -21.85 2.67 -7.26
N THR A 22 -21.11 1.71 -7.81
CA THR A 22 -20.79 1.61 -9.23
C THR A 22 -21.83 0.75 -9.93
N ASN A 23 -22.40 1.27 -11.03
CA ASN A 23 -23.36 0.52 -11.87
C ASN A 23 -22.67 -0.44 -12.85
N ASP A 24 -21.34 -0.37 -12.93
CA ASP A 24 -20.51 -1.14 -13.86
C ASP A 24 -20.19 -2.53 -13.27
N THR A 25 -21.22 -3.37 -13.23
CA THR A 25 -21.13 -4.74 -12.69
C THR A 25 -20.12 -5.59 -13.46
N ILE A 26 -19.97 -5.34 -14.77
CA ILE A 26 -19.04 -6.05 -15.66
C ILE A 26 -17.60 -5.86 -15.19
N LYS A 27 -17.18 -4.61 -14.93
CA LYS A 27 -15.83 -4.34 -14.41
C LYS A 27 -15.57 -4.99 -13.06
N ILE A 28 -16.59 -5.05 -12.20
CA ILE A 28 -16.47 -5.71 -10.89
C ILE A 28 -16.26 -7.21 -11.07
N GLU A 29 -17.06 -7.85 -11.93
CA GLU A 29 -16.91 -9.28 -12.24
C GLU A 29 -15.55 -9.59 -12.85
N ASP A 30 -15.06 -8.78 -13.79
CA ASP A 30 -13.73 -8.96 -14.39
C ASP A 30 -12.61 -8.80 -13.36
N THR A 31 -12.73 -7.81 -12.48
CA THR A 31 -11.77 -7.60 -11.37
C THR A 31 -11.75 -8.80 -10.42
N VAL A 32 -12.92 -9.35 -10.11
CA VAL A 32 -13.06 -10.53 -9.24
C VAL A 32 -12.48 -11.77 -9.89
N LYS A 33 -12.74 -12.00 -11.19
CA LYS A 33 -12.14 -13.11 -11.95
C LYS A 33 -10.61 -13.02 -11.98
N TYR A 34 -10.08 -11.82 -12.20
CA TYR A 34 -8.64 -11.57 -12.17
C TYR A 34 -8.05 -11.84 -10.78
N LEU A 35 -8.72 -11.36 -9.72
CA LEU A 35 -8.32 -11.62 -8.34
C LEU A 35 -8.32 -13.11 -8.02
N GLU A 36 -9.35 -13.85 -8.44
CA GLU A 36 -9.45 -15.29 -8.21
C GLU A 36 -8.38 -16.08 -8.98
N TYR A 37 -8.05 -15.65 -10.20
CA TYR A 37 -6.91 -16.19 -10.96
C TYR A 37 -5.59 -16.03 -10.18
N ILE A 38 -5.26 -14.83 -9.70
CA ILE A 38 -4.01 -14.59 -8.97
C ILE A 38 -3.99 -15.33 -7.63
N LEU A 39 -5.10 -15.35 -6.90
CA LEU A 39 -5.21 -16.09 -5.65
C LEU A 39 -4.95 -17.59 -5.86
N THR A 40 -5.48 -18.14 -6.95
CA THR A 40 -5.27 -19.54 -7.33
C THR A 40 -3.80 -19.80 -7.68
N GLU A 41 -3.16 -18.92 -8.45
CA GLU A 41 -1.73 -19.05 -8.78
C GLU A 41 -0.84 -18.90 -7.55
N THR A 42 -1.16 -17.99 -6.64
CA THR A 42 -0.45 -17.81 -5.37
C THR A 42 -0.60 -19.03 -4.47
N LYS A 43 -1.79 -19.64 -4.44
CA LYS A 43 -2.06 -20.89 -3.72
C LYS A 43 -1.31 -22.08 -4.33
N LYS A 44 -1.25 -22.18 -5.66
CA LYS A 44 -0.48 -23.24 -6.35
C LYS A 44 1.01 -23.16 -6.01
N LYS A 45 1.57 -21.95 -5.95
CA LYS A 45 2.97 -21.72 -5.56
C LYS A 45 3.23 -21.96 -4.07
N ASN A 46 2.20 -21.83 -3.23
CA ASN A 46 2.28 -21.97 -1.78
C ASN A 46 1.17 -22.92 -1.28
N PRO A 47 1.28 -24.24 -1.50
CA PRO A 47 0.17 -25.17 -1.22
C PRO A 47 -0.12 -25.34 0.29
N TYR A 48 0.90 -25.16 1.14
CA TYR A 48 0.81 -25.44 2.58
C TYR A 48 0.33 -24.26 3.44
N ILE A 49 0.19 -23.06 2.88
CA ILE A 49 -0.30 -21.90 3.63
C ILE A 49 -1.83 -21.88 3.67
N SER A 50 -2.43 -21.33 4.73
CA SER A 50 -3.90 -21.22 4.83
C SER A 50 -4.45 -20.26 3.76
N ASN A 51 -5.73 -20.42 3.40
CA ASN A 51 -6.38 -19.54 2.41
C ASN A 51 -6.36 -18.07 2.83
N TYR A 52 -6.40 -17.81 4.15
CA TYR A 52 -6.27 -16.46 4.71
C TYR A 52 -4.88 -15.88 4.44
N VAL A 53 -3.81 -16.66 4.67
CA VAL A 53 -2.43 -16.23 4.38
C VAL A 53 -2.20 -16.07 2.88
N THR A 54 -2.79 -16.93 2.04
CA THR A 54 -2.79 -16.75 0.58
C THR A 54 -3.40 -15.41 0.19
N LEU A 55 -4.53 -15.03 0.81
CA LEU A 55 -5.20 -13.78 0.52
C LEU A 55 -4.32 -12.57 0.87
N ILE A 56 -3.71 -12.59 2.07
CA ILE A 56 -2.78 -11.53 2.51
C ILE A 56 -1.59 -11.44 1.55
N LEU A 57 -0.96 -12.56 1.23
CA LEU A 57 0.20 -12.60 0.35
C LEU A 57 -0.11 -12.05 -1.04
N THR A 58 -1.27 -12.41 -1.60
CA THR A 58 -1.74 -11.87 -2.87
C THR A 58 -1.97 -10.36 -2.80
N CYS A 59 -2.58 -9.86 -1.72
CA CYS A 59 -2.75 -8.41 -1.52
C CYS A 59 -1.40 -7.68 -1.42
N MET A 60 -0.41 -8.27 -0.75
CA MET A 60 0.95 -7.70 -0.67
C MET A 60 1.60 -7.64 -2.05
N ASN A 61 1.58 -8.74 -2.81
CA ASN A 61 2.17 -8.80 -4.15
C ASN A 61 1.52 -7.78 -5.11
N LEU A 62 0.18 -7.68 -5.10
CA LEU A 62 -0.54 -6.68 -5.90
C LEU A 62 -0.19 -5.24 -5.49
N SER A 63 -0.02 -4.99 -4.19
CA SER A 63 0.35 -3.67 -3.70
C SER A 63 1.75 -3.27 -4.15
N GLU A 64 2.69 -4.22 -4.15
CA GLU A 64 4.05 -4.03 -4.66
C GLU A 64 4.03 -3.71 -6.16
N GLU A 65 3.31 -4.49 -6.97
CA GLU A 65 3.19 -4.26 -8.42
C GLU A 65 2.59 -2.87 -8.74
N ILE A 66 1.59 -2.44 -7.98
CA ILE A 66 1.01 -1.10 -8.12
C ILE A 66 2.04 -0.01 -7.78
N LEU A 67 2.80 -0.18 -6.69
CA LEU A 67 3.81 0.79 -6.28
C LEU A 67 4.96 0.87 -7.29
N GLU A 68 5.42 -0.26 -7.82
CA GLU A 68 6.42 -0.30 -8.89
C GLU A 68 5.93 0.39 -10.16
N THR A 69 4.69 0.12 -10.56
CA THR A 69 4.06 0.74 -11.72
C THR A 69 3.93 2.25 -11.54
N GLN A 70 3.51 2.73 -10.36
CA GLN A 70 3.44 4.16 -10.05
C GLN A 70 4.82 4.82 -10.12
N LYS A 71 5.85 4.16 -9.58
CA LYS A 71 7.23 4.65 -9.63
C LYS A 71 7.75 4.72 -11.07
N ALA A 72 7.46 3.71 -11.88
CA ALA A 72 7.79 3.69 -13.31
C ALA A 72 7.09 4.81 -14.07
N PHE A 73 5.79 5.02 -13.82
CA PHE A 73 5.00 6.11 -14.39
C PHE A 73 5.58 7.48 -14.05
N LEU A 74 5.87 7.75 -12.77
CA LEU A 74 6.51 9.00 -12.34
C LEU A 74 7.88 9.20 -12.99
N THR A 75 8.65 8.12 -13.15
CA THR A 75 9.95 8.17 -13.82
C THR A 75 9.80 8.52 -15.30
N MET A 76 8.81 7.96 -16.00
CA MET A 76 8.50 8.31 -17.39
C MET A 76 7.99 9.75 -17.51
N GLN A 77 7.14 10.20 -16.60
CA GLN A 77 6.66 11.59 -16.57
C GLN A 77 7.81 12.57 -16.39
N LYS A 78 8.76 12.28 -15.48
CA LYS A 78 9.99 13.09 -15.31
C LYS A 78 10.86 13.08 -16.57
N LYS A 79 10.96 11.96 -17.29
CA LYS A 79 11.69 11.89 -18.57
C LYS A 79 11.02 12.70 -19.69
N LEU A 80 9.69 12.77 -19.71
CA LEU A 80 8.92 13.62 -20.63
C LEU A 80 9.10 15.11 -20.34
N VAL A 81 9.15 15.50 -19.07
CA VAL A 81 9.41 16.88 -18.64
C VAL A 81 10.86 17.30 -18.87
N ASN A 82 11.81 16.36 -18.74
CA ASN A 82 13.24 16.59 -18.96
C ASN A 82 13.72 16.22 -20.38
N ALA A 83 12.80 15.99 -21.33
CA ALA A 83 13.19 15.80 -22.72
C ALA A 83 13.83 17.11 -23.23
N PRO A 84 15.09 17.10 -23.71
CA PRO A 84 15.68 18.28 -24.30
C PRO A 84 14.83 18.67 -25.51
N VAL A 85 14.35 19.91 -25.51
CA VAL A 85 13.69 20.54 -26.66
C VAL A 85 14.57 20.25 -27.89
N PRO A 86 14.04 19.64 -28.97
CA PRO A 86 14.81 19.51 -30.19
C PRO A 86 15.17 20.93 -30.65
N ALA A 87 16.47 21.21 -30.73
CA ALA A 87 16.98 22.48 -31.23
C ALA A 87 16.39 22.72 -32.62
N ALA A 88 15.43 23.64 -32.70
CA ALA A 88 14.94 24.12 -33.98
C ALA A 88 16.10 24.80 -34.72
N PRO A 89 16.28 24.55 -36.02
CA PRO A 89 17.36 25.15 -36.78
C PRO A 89 17.11 26.65 -36.88
N VAL A 90 18.10 27.42 -36.43
CA VAL A 90 18.17 28.87 -36.60
C VAL A 90 18.32 29.15 -38.09
N GLN A 91 17.34 29.82 -38.70
CA GLN A 91 17.56 30.62 -39.90
C GLN A 91 16.96 32.01 -39.74
N SER A 92 17.89 32.96 -39.75
CA SER A 92 17.82 34.40 -39.93
C SER A 92 16.73 34.89 -40.88
N ASN A 93 16.06 36.01 -40.57
CA ASN A 93 16.13 37.24 -41.37
C ASN A 93 15.33 38.44 -40.78
N LYS A 94 15.98 39.62 -40.85
CA LYS A 94 15.49 41.03 -40.87
C LYS A 94 15.12 41.76 -39.55
N GLU A 95 16.01 42.69 -39.15
CA GLU A 95 15.82 44.16 -38.96
C GLU A 95 14.36 44.66 -38.83
N GLU A 96 13.91 45.45 -37.84
CA GLU A 96 14.43 46.70 -37.24
C GLU A 96 13.72 47.01 -35.87
N PRO A 97 14.13 48.05 -35.12
CA PRO A 97 14.06 48.10 -33.66
C PRO A 97 12.93 48.97 -33.08
N ALA A 98 12.31 48.50 -32.02
CA ALA A 98 11.84 49.29 -30.88
C ALA A 98 11.16 48.33 -29.89
N ASN A 99 11.47 48.46 -28.59
CA ASN A 99 10.83 47.75 -27.46
C ASN A 99 11.38 46.35 -27.10
N ALA A 100 12.71 46.17 -27.07
CA ALA A 100 13.32 44.93 -26.57
C ALA A 100 13.54 44.91 -25.04
N ASP A 101 13.62 46.06 -24.37
CA ASP A 101 13.98 46.10 -22.94
C ASP A 101 12.82 45.77 -21.99
N THR A 102 11.57 46.13 -22.32
CA THR A 102 10.41 45.79 -21.49
C THR A 102 10.04 44.31 -21.54
N VAL A 103 10.28 43.63 -22.67
CA VAL A 103 9.98 42.19 -22.84
C VAL A 103 11.02 41.29 -22.15
N ARG A 104 12.29 41.72 -22.10
CA ARG A 104 13.36 40.98 -21.39
C ARG A 104 13.20 41.02 -19.88
N ILE A 105 12.84 42.18 -19.32
CA ILE A 105 12.60 42.34 -17.88
C ILE A 105 11.37 41.52 -17.45
N SER A 106 10.29 41.58 -18.24
CA SER A 106 9.04 40.84 -17.98
C SER A 106 9.21 39.31 -18.00
N ARG A 107 10.11 38.77 -18.83
CA ARG A 107 10.46 37.33 -18.82
C ARG A 107 11.27 36.95 -17.59
N SER A 108 12.23 37.79 -17.17
CA SER A 108 13.04 37.52 -15.98
C SER A 108 12.20 37.53 -14.69
N GLU A 109 11.21 38.42 -14.58
CA GLU A 109 10.31 38.47 -13.42
C GLU A 109 9.36 37.27 -13.36
N ALA A 110 8.90 36.76 -14.51
CA ALA A 110 8.05 35.57 -14.58
C ALA A 110 8.82 34.30 -14.17
N ASP A 111 10.09 34.20 -14.53
CA ASP A 111 10.94 33.06 -14.16
C ASP A 111 11.37 33.12 -12.68
N ILE A 112 11.59 34.31 -12.12
CA ILE A 112 11.83 34.51 -10.67
C ILE A 112 10.60 34.11 -9.85
N LYS A 113 9.39 34.51 -10.27
CA LYS A 113 8.14 34.11 -9.59
C LYS A 113 7.91 32.61 -9.63
N LYS A 114 8.25 31.93 -10.73
CA LYS A 114 8.18 30.46 -10.81
C LYS A 114 9.19 29.79 -9.88
N LEU A 115 10.40 30.33 -9.76
CA LEU A 115 11.41 29.84 -8.83
C LEU A 115 10.95 29.97 -7.37
N GLU A 116 10.34 31.09 -7.00
CA GLU A 116 9.75 31.29 -5.67
C GLU A 116 8.62 30.28 -5.39
N GLN A 117 7.73 30.06 -6.36
CA GLN A 117 6.66 29.05 -6.25
C GLN A 117 7.23 27.64 -6.06
N TYR A 118 8.27 27.26 -6.81
CA TYR A 118 8.92 25.97 -6.62
C TYR A 118 9.61 25.85 -5.27
N GLN A 119 10.24 26.92 -4.77
CA GLN A 119 10.85 26.89 -3.42
C GLN A 119 9.79 26.73 -2.32
N GLU A 120 8.66 27.41 -2.46
CA GLU A 120 7.56 27.31 -1.51
C GLU A 120 6.90 25.92 -1.55
N GLU A 121 6.77 25.34 -2.74
CA GLU A 121 6.27 23.97 -2.92
C GLU A 121 7.24 22.92 -2.37
N ILE A 122 8.55 23.09 -2.57
CA ILE A 122 9.58 22.24 -1.95
C ILE A 122 9.49 22.30 -0.43
N LYS A 123 9.29 23.49 0.14
CA LYS A 123 9.15 23.65 1.59
C LYS A 123 7.89 22.94 2.10
N ARG A 124 6.76 23.13 1.43
CA ARG A 124 5.50 22.45 1.76
C ARG A 124 5.63 20.93 1.69
N LEU A 125 6.21 20.41 0.61
CA LEU A 125 6.44 18.98 0.43
C LEU A 125 7.40 18.43 1.50
N SER A 126 8.42 19.19 1.87
CA SER A 126 9.36 18.80 2.93
C SER A 126 8.67 18.69 4.30
N GLU A 127 7.78 19.64 4.63
CA GLU A 127 6.97 19.57 5.85
C GLU A 127 6.01 18.38 5.84
N GLU A 128 5.43 18.06 4.69
CA GLU A 128 4.55 16.90 4.53
C GLU A 128 5.29 15.58 4.67
N VAL A 129 6.49 15.46 4.10
CA VAL A 129 7.39 14.32 4.30
C VAL A 129 7.77 14.17 5.77
N ASN A 130 8.09 15.27 6.46
CA ASN A 130 8.41 15.23 7.89
C ASN A 130 7.22 14.77 8.74
N ARG A 131 6.00 15.25 8.43
CA ARG A 131 4.78 14.77 9.08
C ARG A 131 4.54 13.28 8.83
N ALA A 132 4.68 12.83 7.59
CA ALA A 132 4.53 11.42 7.24
C ALA A 132 5.57 10.54 7.96
N ASN A 133 6.82 10.99 8.03
CA ASN A 133 7.88 10.28 8.75
C ASN A 133 7.61 10.18 10.27
N ALA A 134 7.07 11.23 10.88
CA ALA A 134 6.68 11.21 12.30
C ALA A 134 5.55 10.18 12.54
N ILE A 135 4.56 10.12 11.64
CA ILE A 135 3.48 9.13 11.70
C ILE A 135 4.03 7.72 11.55
N ILE A 136 4.91 7.49 10.57
CA ILE A 136 5.56 6.18 10.34
C ILE A 136 6.36 5.76 11.58
N ALA A 137 7.11 6.69 12.19
CA ALA A 137 7.85 6.40 13.42
C ALA A 137 6.91 5.98 14.55
N GLY A 138 5.78 6.67 14.74
CA GLY A 138 4.77 6.29 15.72
C GLY A 138 4.19 4.90 15.48
N TYR A 139 3.86 4.56 14.23
CA TYR A 139 3.39 3.21 13.89
C TYR A 139 4.45 2.13 14.10
N LYS A 140 5.73 2.42 13.81
CA LYS A 140 6.84 1.49 14.08
C LYS A 140 6.97 1.20 15.58
N THR A 141 6.92 2.22 16.42
CA THR A 141 6.97 2.04 17.89
C THR A 141 5.80 1.19 18.36
N ARG A 142 4.58 1.53 17.95
CA ARG A 142 3.37 0.79 18.35
C ARG A 142 3.40 -0.67 17.88
N LEU A 143 3.96 -0.92 16.69
CA LEU A 143 4.12 -2.28 16.19
C LEU A 143 5.11 -3.09 17.04
N THR A 144 6.22 -2.48 17.48
CA THR A 144 7.18 -3.12 18.37
C THR A 144 6.57 -3.42 19.74
N GLU A 145 5.79 -2.50 20.30
CA GLU A 145 5.06 -2.71 21.57
C GLU A 145 4.09 -3.90 21.45
N VAL A 146 3.24 -3.91 20.42
CA VAL A 146 2.29 -5.01 20.19
C VAL A 146 2.99 -6.35 20.00
N ARG A 147 4.13 -6.38 19.30
CA ARG A 147 4.94 -7.61 19.16
C ARG A 147 5.45 -8.11 20.50
N SER A 148 5.97 -7.22 21.35
CA SER A 148 6.44 -7.58 22.68
C SER A 148 5.31 -8.08 23.57
N GLU A 149 4.14 -7.44 23.54
CA GLU A 149 2.96 -7.90 24.27
C GLU A 149 2.49 -9.29 23.80
N ASN A 150 2.51 -9.54 22.49
CA ASN A 150 2.13 -10.82 21.93
C ASN A 150 3.10 -11.94 22.32
N GLU A 151 4.40 -11.66 22.35
CA GLU A 151 5.40 -12.63 22.85
C GLU A 151 5.19 -12.96 24.33
N LYS A 152 4.90 -11.96 25.16
CA LYS A 152 4.57 -12.19 26.59
C LYS A 152 3.30 -13.04 26.74
N MET A 153 2.24 -12.70 26.00
CA MET A 153 0.99 -13.43 26.04
C MET A 153 1.16 -14.89 25.58
N LYS A 154 1.96 -15.11 24.55
CA LYS A 154 2.32 -16.46 24.09
C LYS A 154 3.02 -17.25 25.19
N HIS A 155 3.99 -16.64 25.87
CA HIS A 155 4.70 -17.30 26.97
C HIS A 155 3.78 -17.60 28.17
N GLU A 156 2.89 -16.68 28.52
CA GLU A 156 1.89 -16.92 29.57
C GLU A 156 0.94 -18.06 29.20
N TYR A 157 0.55 -18.15 27.92
CA TYR A 157 -0.31 -19.22 27.43
C TYR A 157 0.38 -20.59 27.52
N GLU A 158 1.64 -20.68 27.10
CA GLU A 158 2.46 -21.90 27.23
C GLU A 158 2.56 -22.35 28.70
N LEU A 159 2.74 -21.41 29.63
CA LEU A 159 2.83 -21.72 31.06
C LEU A 159 1.50 -22.20 31.66
N ILE A 160 0.37 -21.67 31.19
CA ILE A 160 -0.96 -22.15 31.58
C ILE A 160 -1.21 -23.55 31.02
N GLU A 161 -0.81 -23.81 29.77
CA GLU A 161 -0.91 -25.12 29.14
C GLU A 161 -0.11 -26.18 29.90
N GLU A 162 1.12 -25.87 30.30
CA GLU A 162 1.97 -26.74 31.12
C GLU A 162 1.29 -27.07 32.46
N LYS A 163 0.80 -26.07 33.18
CA LYS A 163 0.07 -26.26 34.45
C LYS A 163 -1.18 -27.11 34.29
N LEU A 164 -1.90 -26.95 33.18
CA LEU A 164 -3.09 -27.75 32.89
C LEU A 164 -2.71 -29.22 32.69
N LEU A 165 -1.64 -29.49 31.94
CA LEU A 165 -1.13 -30.85 31.73
C LEU A 165 -0.66 -31.49 33.04
N GLU A 166 0.06 -30.75 33.88
CA GLU A 166 0.48 -31.22 35.22
C GLU A 166 -0.73 -31.58 36.08
N SER A 167 -1.74 -30.71 36.14
CA SER A 167 -2.97 -30.96 36.88
C SER A 167 -3.74 -32.18 36.37
N GLN A 168 -3.81 -32.38 35.05
CA GLN A 168 -4.40 -33.57 34.44
C GLN A 168 -3.62 -34.85 34.81
N ILE A 169 -2.29 -34.80 34.80
CA ILE A 169 -1.43 -35.92 35.21
C ILE A 169 -1.68 -36.27 36.69
N GLU A 170 -1.75 -35.28 37.57
CA GLU A 170 -2.05 -35.49 38.99
C GLU A 170 -3.42 -36.12 39.21
N LEU A 171 -4.46 -35.62 38.52
CA LEU A 171 -5.80 -36.20 38.55
C LEU A 171 -5.80 -37.68 38.14
N VAL A 172 -5.07 -38.03 37.07
CA VAL A 172 -4.95 -39.42 36.63
C VAL A 172 -4.23 -40.28 37.66
N LYS A 173 -3.14 -39.76 38.26
CA LYS A 173 -2.41 -40.46 39.34
C LYS A 173 -3.32 -40.72 40.55
N LEU A 174 -4.10 -39.72 40.98
CA LEU A 174 -5.05 -39.85 42.09
C LEU A 174 -6.15 -40.87 41.78
N ARG A 175 -6.75 -40.82 40.57
CA ARG A 175 -7.75 -41.81 40.14
C ARG A 175 -7.19 -43.23 40.15
N LYS A 176 -5.95 -43.43 39.69
CA LYS A 176 -5.30 -44.75 39.71
C LYS A 176 -5.10 -45.27 41.13
N LYS A 177 -4.72 -44.42 42.09
CA LYS A 177 -4.59 -44.82 43.50
C LYS A 177 -5.92 -45.29 44.09
N ILE A 178 -7.00 -44.54 43.87
CA ILE A 178 -8.34 -44.88 44.37
C ILE A 178 -8.84 -46.23 43.82
N ILE A 179 -8.48 -46.58 42.58
CA ILE A 179 -8.90 -47.86 41.96
C ILE A 179 -8.07 -49.05 42.50
N GLN A 180 -6.88 -48.79 43.06
CA GLN A 180 -5.96 -49.83 43.56
C GLN A 180 -6.10 -50.10 45.07
N GLU A 181 -6.78 -49.22 45.80
CA GLU A 181 -7.25 -49.43 47.19
C GLU A 181 -8.61 -50.13 47.22
#